data_AF-A0A957M8J5-F1
#
_entry.id   AF-A0A957M8J5-F1
#
_cell.length_a   1.000
_cell.length_b   1.000
_cell.length_c   1.000
_cell.angle_alpha   90.00
_cell.angle_beta   90.00
_cell.angle_gamma   90.00
#
_symmetry.space_group_name_H-M   'P 1'
#
loop_
_entity.id
_entity.type
_entity.pdbx_description
1 polymer ?
#
loop_
_entity_poly.entity_id
_entity_poly.type
_entity_poly.pdbx_seq_one_letter_code
_entity_poly.pdbx_strand_id
1 'polypeptide(L)' 'EAMVRRLGAQAVQVRKPEQLADLDGLIIPGGESTTMGLVAERWGLVEPLRAWVRSGKPTWGTCAGMIMLADRATGQ' A
#
# COMPACT_ATOMS: atom_id res chain seq x y z
N GLU A 1 -6.00 -10.87 -2.88
CA GLU A 1 -5.86 -11.30 -4.28
C GLU A 1 -7.13 -11.89 -4.87
N ALA A 2 -7.68 -12.98 -4.31
CA ALA A 2 -8.87 -13.66 -4.85
C ALA A 2 -10.09 -12.74 -5.06
N MET A 3 -10.37 -11.83 -4.12
CA MET A 3 -11.47 -10.87 -4.24
C MET A 3 -11.27 -9.90 -5.42
N VAL A 4 -10.08 -9.31 -5.56
CA VAL A 4 -9.75 -8.38 -6.66
C VAL A 4 -9.89 -9.07 -8.02
N ARG A 5 -9.39 -10.31 -8.13
CA ARG A 5 -9.56 -11.12 -9.34
C ARG A 5 -11.02 -11.43 -9.66
N ARG A 6 -11.86 -11.70 -8.65
CA ARG A 6 -13.31 -11.91 -8.82
C ARG A 6 -14.05 -10.68 -9.33
N LEU A 7 -13.51 -9.48 -9.10
CA LEU A 7 -14.03 -8.22 -9.63
C LEU A 7 -13.53 -7.91 -11.05
N GLY A 8 -12.80 -8.84 -11.68
CA GLY A 8 -12.28 -8.68 -13.05
C GLY A 8 -10.95 -7.92 -13.14
N ALA A 9 -10.34 -7.56 -12.01
CA ALA A 9 -9.07 -6.85 -11.98
C ALA A 9 -7.87 -7.81 -11.85
N GLN A 10 -6.75 -7.44 -12.47
CA GLN A 10 -5.48 -8.13 -12.26
C GLN A 10 -4.85 -7.68 -10.94
N ALA A 11 -4.37 -8.64 -10.16
CA ALA A 11 -3.76 -8.38 -8.86
C ALA A 11 -2.27 -8.68 -8.93
N VAL A 12 -1.45 -7.66 -8.65
CA VAL A 12 0.01 -7.73 -8.63
C VAL A 12 0.50 -7.52 -7.19
N GLN A 13 1.40 -8.38 -6.72
CA GLN A 13 2.04 -8.18 -5.42
C GLN A 13 3.22 -7.21 -5.54
N VAL A 14 3.15 -6.09 -4.81
CA VAL A 14 4.22 -5.11 -4.73
C VAL A 14 5.18 -5.49 -3.59
N ARG A 15 6.42 -5.79 -3.96
CA ARG A 15 7.55 -6.09 -3.06
C ARG A 15 8.75 -5.17 -3.32
N LYS A 16 8.77 -4.49 -4.45
CA LYS A 16 9.83 -3.56 -4.88
C LYS A 16 9.23 -2.28 -5.49
N PRO A 17 9.93 -1.14 -5.41
CA PRO A 17 9.45 0.14 -5.94
C PRO A 17 9.03 0.10 -7.41
N GLU A 18 9.82 -0.52 -8.27
CA GLU A 18 9.59 -0.61 -9.72
C GLU A 18 8.28 -1.31 -10.08
N GLN A 19 7.70 -2.12 -9.19
CA GLN A 19 6.42 -2.80 -9.43
C GLN A 19 5.21 -1.86 -9.30
N LEU A 20 5.42 -0.60 -8.90
CA LEU A 20 4.38 0.42 -8.85
C LEU A 20 4.14 1.10 -10.20
N ALA A 21 5.09 1.06 -11.14
CA ALA A 21 5.03 1.92 -12.34
C ALA A 21 3.74 1.73 -13.16
N ASP A 22 3.35 0.47 -13.38
CA ASP A 22 2.27 0.10 -14.30
C ASP A 22 0.95 -0.24 -13.60
N LEU A 23 0.80 0.13 -12.32
CA LEU A 23 -0.44 -0.11 -11.60
C LEU A 23 -1.44 1.04 -11.85
N ASP A 24 -2.72 0.67 -11.88
CA ASP A 24 -3.87 1.59 -11.91
C ASP A 24 -4.33 1.99 -10.51
N GLY A 25 -4.07 1.13 -9.51
CA GLY A 25 -4.56 1.28 -8.14
C GLY A 25 -3.69 0.53 -7.14
N LEU A 26 -3.63 1.04 -5.91
CA LEU A 26 -2.89 0.42 -4.81
C LEU A 26 -3.84 0.01 -3.69
N ILE A 27 -3.70 -1.22 -3.20
CA ILE A 27 -4.39 -1.70 -2.01
C ILE A 27 -3.35 -2.00 -0.93
N ILE A 28 -3.45 -1.32 0.22
CA ILE A 28 -2.67 -1.61 1.41
C ILE A 28 -3.55 -2.45 2.35
N PRO A 29 -3.28 -3.76 2.48
CA PRO A 29 -4.12 -4.64 3.28
C PRO A 29 -3.96 -4.38 4.78
N GLY A 30 -4.87 -4.94 5.58
CA GLY A 30 -4.70 -5.03 7.03
C GLY A 30 -3.53 -5.94 7.43
N GLY A 31 -3.10 -5.81 8.69
CA GLY A 31 -1.92 -6.47 9.23
C GLY A 31 -1.53 -5.82 10.55
N GLU A 32 -0.23 -5.74 10.80
CA GLU A 32 0.35 -5.02 11.94
C GLU A 32 1.18 -3.84 11.40
N SER A 33 0.76 -2.62 11.71
CA SER A 33 1.26 -1.38 11.11
C SER A 33 2.75 -1.16 11.37
N THR A 34 3.24 -1.51 12.56
CA THR A 34 4.66 -1.35 12.93
C THR A 34 5.55 -2.22 12.04
N THR A 35 5.22 -3.50 11.92
CA THR A 35 5.93 -4.46 11.07
C THR A 35 5.85 -4.05 9.61
N MET A 36 4.67 -3.62 9.14
CA MET A 36 4.50 -3.13 7.78
C MET A 36 5.37 -1.91 7.49
N GLY A 37 5.46 -0.96 8.41
CA GLY A 37 6.33 0.21 8.32
C GLY A 37 7.81 -0.16 8.27
N LEU A 38 8.27 -1.01 9.19
CA LEU A 38 9.66 -1.49 9.22
C LEU A 38 10.05 -2.25 7.95
N VAL A 39 9.15 -3.07 7.42
CA VAL A 39 9.36 -3.74 6.13
C VAL A 39 9.40 -2.71 4.99
N ALA A 40 8.45 -1.78 4.93
CA ALA A 40 8.45 -0.77 3.88
C ALA A 40 9.74 0.07 3.89
N GLU A 41 10.25 0.43 5.07
CA GLU A 41 11.53 1.12 5.22
C GLU A 41 12.70 0.26 4.76
N ARG A 42 12.81 -0.98 5.27
CA ARG A 42 13.90 -1.92 4.92
C ARG A 42 14.00 -2.21 3.42
N TRP A 43 12.88 -2.19 2.71
CA TRP A 43 12.81 -2.47 1.27
C TRP A 43 12.75 -1.19 0.41
N GLY A 44 12.94 -0.01 1.00
CA GLY A 44 12.97 1.26 0.28
C GLY A 44 11.64 1.64 -0.37
N LEU A 45 10.51 1.15 0.18
CA LEU A 45 9.16 1.34 -0.36
C LEU A 45 8.47 2.60 0.18
N VAL A 46 8.93 3.19 1.30
CA VAL A 46 8.25 4.33 1.94
C VAL A 46 8.07 5.51 0.98
N GLU A 47 9.14 6.01 0.38
CA GLU A 47 9.06 7.15 -0.54
C GLU A 47 8.29 6.83 -1.83
N PRO A 48 8.51 5.68 -2.51
CA PRO A 48 7.69 5.27 -3.65
C PRO A 48 6.19 5.20 -3.33
N LEU A 49 5.81 4.67 -2.18
CA LEU A 49 4.41 4.60 -1.74
C LEU A 49 3.83 5.99 -1.44
N ARG A 50 4.61 6.88 -0.81
CA ARG A 50 4.20 8.28 -0.60
C ARG A 50 4.03 9.02 -1.92
N ALA A 51 4.95 8.85 -2.87
CA ALA A 51 4.88 9.45 -4.20
C ALA A 51 3.64 8.95 -4.95
N TRP A 52 3.34 7.65 -4.87
CA TRP A 52 2.11 7.07 -5.42
C TRP A 52 0.86 7.76 -4.89
N VAL A 53 0.70 7.87 -3.56
CA VAL A 53 -0.49 8.51 -2.97
C VAL A 53 -0.58 9.99 -3.38
N ARG A 54 0.54 10.71 -3.37
CA ARG A 54 0.61 12.12 -3.80
C ARG A 54 0.31 12.34 -5.28
N SER A 55 0.52 11.32 -6.13
CA SER A 55 0.17 11.40 -7.56
C SER A 55 -1.34 11.44 -7.82
N GLY A 56 -2.17 11.19 -6.80
CA GLY A 56 -3.63 11.15 -6.93
C GLY A 56 -4.17 9.83 -7.49
N LYS A 57 -3.31 8.84 -7.75
CA LYS A 57 -3.74 7.50 -8.15
C LYS A 57 -4.60 6.83 -7.05
N PRO A 58 -5.64 6.07 -7.43
CA PRO A 58 -6.50 5.37 -6.48
C PRO A 58 -5.71 4.54 -5.47
N THR A 59 -5.98 4.78 -4.19
CA THR A 59 -5.35 4.04 -3.10
C THR A 59 -6.39 3.67 -2.06
N TRP A 60 -6.40 2.40 -1.65
CA TRP A 60 -7.32 1.89 -0.65
C TRP A 60 -6.56 1.19 0.47
N GLY A 61 -6.81 1.60 1.71
CA GLY A 61 -6.25 0.96 2.91
C GLY A 61 -7.34 0.27 3.71
N THR A 62 -7.01 -0.85 4.36
CA THR A 62 -7.91 -1.53 5.30
C THR A 62 -7.19 -1.80 6.62
N CYS A 63 -7.86 -1.59 7.77
CA CYS A 63 -7.26 -1.76 9.11
C CYS A 63 -5.88 -1.07 9.24
N ALA A 64 -4.80 -1.83 9.45
CA ALA A 64 -3.42 -1.31 9.47
C ALA A 64 -3.02 -0.55 8.19
N GLY A 65 -3.56 -0.92 7.03
CA GLY A 65 -3.38 -0.17 5.80
C GLY A 65 -4.00 1.23 5.85
N MET A 66 -5.08 1.46 6.62
CA MET A 66 -5.60 2.81 6.86
C MET A 66 -4.65 3.61 7.75
N ILE A 67 -4.05 2.98 8.76
CA ILE A 67 -3.04 3.61 9.62
C ILE A 67 -1.82 4.04 8.79
N MET A 68 -1.34 3.17 7.89
CA MET A 68 -0.23 3.49 6.98
C MET A 68 -0.53 4.67 6.03
N LEU A 69 -1.80 4.89 5.68
CA LEU A 69 -2.24 6.01 4.83
C LEU A 69 -2.53 7.29 5.60
N ALA A 70 -2.67 7.22 6.92
CA ALA A 70 -3.02 8.38 7.73
C ALA A 70 -1.85 9.38 7.76
N ASP A 71 -2.17 10.68 7.70
CA ASP A 71 -1.19 11.74 7.98
C ASP A 71 -0.73 11.70 9.44
N ARG A 72 -1.65 11.35 10.35
CA ARG A 72 -1.40 11.20 11.78
C ARG A 72 -2.23 10.05 12.35
N ALA A 73 -1.63 9.31 13.28
CA ALA A 73 -2.29 8.29 14.08
C ALA A 73 -1.94 8.50 15.56
N THR A 74 -2.92 8.31 16.45
CA THR A 74 -2.74 8.45 17.90
C THR A 74 -3.07 7.13 18.59
N GLY A 75 -2.32 6.76 19.63
CA GLY A 75 -2.56 5.54 20.40
C GLY A 75 -2.16 4.25 19.66
N GLN A 76 -1.20 4.36 18.73
CA GLN A 76 -0.47 3.22 18.18
C GLN A 76 0.69 2.88 19.11
#